data_AF-A0A382IQK7-F1
#
_entry.id   AF-A0A382IQK7-F1
#
_cell.length_a   1.000
_cell.length_b   1.000
_cell.length_c   1.000
_cell.angle_alpha   90.00
_cell.angle_beta   90.00
_cell.angle_gamma   90.00
#
_symmetry.space_group_name_H-M   'P 1'
#
loop_
_entity.id
_entity.type
_entity.pdbx_description
1 polymer ?
#
loop_
_entity_poly.entity_id
_entity_poly.type
_entity_poly.pdbx_seq_one_letter_code
_entity_poly.pdbx_strand_id
1 'polypeptide(L)' 'NVGVGCNIISHTFPDRDIPSFSFHYNGSNKNMDFDQFLDTTSKVKGRRDQSLTEPEIILLRNIFLARHNS' A
#
# COMPACT_ATOMS: atom_id res chain seq x y z
N ASN A 1 12.74 -2.15 -6.43
CA ASN A 1 12.04 -0.88 -6.12
C ASN A 1 10.87 -1.21 -5.19
N VAL A 2 10.61 -0.41 -4.15
CA VAL A 2 9.54 -0.68 -3.16
C VAL A 2 8.40 0.31 -3.39
N GLY A 3 7.26 -0.18 -3.85
CA GLY A 3 6.09 0.66 -4.15
C GLY A 3 5.40 1.20 -2.91
N VAL A 4 4.72 2.34 -3.05
CA VAL A 4 3.96 2.97 -1.95
C VAL A 4 2.87 2.02 -1.46
N GLY A 5 2.73 1.90 -0.14
CA GLY A 5 1.69 1.10 0.49
C GLY A 5 1.83 -0.40 0.27
N CYS A 6 3.01 -0.92 -0.11
CA CYS A 6 3.23 -2.36 -0.08
C CYS A 6 3.48 -2.85 1.34
N ASN A 7 3.04 -4.08 1.62
CA ASN A 7 3.33 -4.78 2.87
C ASN A 7 4.05 -6.10 2.55
N ILE A 8 5.21 -6.29 3.16
CA ILE A 8 6.02 -7.50 3.03
C ILE A 8 5.75 -8.36 4.27
N ILE A 9 5.15 -9.53 4.10
CA ILE A 9 4.92 -10.48 5.18
C ILE A 9 5.60 -11.79 4.77
N SER A 10 6.91 -11.85 4.97
CA SER A 10 7.75 -13.00 4.61
C SER A 10 8.81 -13.29 5.66
N HIS A 11 9.25 -14.55 5.75
CA HIS A 11 10.39 -14.96 6.58
C HIS A 11 11.75 -14.59 5.94
N THR A 12 11.74 -14.24 4.65
CA THR A 12 12.92 -13.89 3.83
C THR A 12 12.57 -12.72 2.90
N PHE A 13 13.49 -11.79 2.71
CA PHE A 13 13.25 -10.61 1.84
C PHE A 13 13.04 -11.06 0.38
N PRO A 14 11.99 -10.61 -0.31
CA PRO A 14 11.73 -11.00 -1.71
C PRO A 14 12.71 -10.33 -2.68
N ASP A 15 13.02 -11.01 -3.78
CA ASP A 15 14.28 -10.84 -4.50
C ASP A 15 14.40 -9.66 -5.49
N ARG A 16 13.37 -8.84 -5.81
CA ARG A 16 13.66 -7.61 -6.60
C ARG A 16 12.62 -6.50 -6.71
N ASP A 17 11.32 -6.77 -6.72
CA ASP A 17 10.33 -5.70 -6.87
C ASP A 17 9.04 -6.03 -6.13
N ILE A 18 8.62 -5.12 -5.25
CA ILE A 18 7.36 -5.24 -4.52
C ILE A 18 6.47 -4.10 -5.00
N PRO A 19 5.41 -4.43 -5.74
CA PRO A 19 4.56 -3.41 -6.31
C PRO A 19 3.79 -2.63 -5.25
N SER A 20 3.45 -1.38 -5.57
CA SER A 20 2.59 -0.55 -4.74
C SER A 20 1.26 -1.26 -4.44
N PHE A 21 0.74 -1.10 -3.22
CA PHE A 21 -0.53 -1.70 -2.76
C PHE A 21 -0.59 -3.24 -2.91
N SER A 22 0.52 -3.93 -2.65
CA SER A 22 0.54 -5.40 -2.67
C SER A 22 0.91 -5.98 -1.30
N PHE A 23 0.30 -7.11 -0.98
CA PHE A 23 0.76 -7.98 0.10
C PHE A 23 1.54 -9.15 -0.50
N HIS A 24 2.81 -9.26 -0.15
CA HIS A 24 3.59 -10.45 -0.44
C HIS A 24 3.47 -11.41 0.74
N TYR A 25 2.69 -12.48 0.58
CA TYR A 25 2.51 -13.51 1.60
C TYR A 25 2.73 -14.91 0.98
N ASN A 26 3.74 -15.61 1.52
CA ASN A 26 4.04 -17.01 1.23
C ASN A 26 4.08 -17.36 -0.29
N GLY A 27 4.74 -16.51 -1.09
CA GLY A 27 4.90 -16.71 -2.54
C GLY A 27 3.70 -16.27 -3.41
N SER A 28 2.64 -15.71 -2.81
CA SER A 28 1.49 -15.17 -3.54
C SER A 28 1.36 -13.65 -3.35
N ASN A 29 1.09 -12.94 -4.45
CA ASN A 29 0.77 -11.51 -4.43
C ASN A 29 -0.75 -11.37 -4.37
N LYS A 30 -1.28 -10.80 -3.28
CA LYS A 30 -2.69 -10.41 -3.21
C LYS A 30 -2.82 -8.90 -3.40
N ASN A 31 -3.84 -8.51 -4.17
CA ASN A 31 -4.24 -7.11 -4.29
C ASN A 31 -4.76 -6.63 -2.94
N MET A 32 -4.27 -5.48 -2.51
CA MET A 32 -4.69 -4.82 -1.28
C MET A 32 -6.08 -4.21 -1.47
N ASP A 33 -6.95 -4.38 -0.49
CA ASP A 33 -8.19 -3.60 -0.40
C ASP A 33 -7.81 -2.14 -0.11
N PHE A 34 -8.18 -1.24 -1.04
CA PHE A 34 -7.83 0.17 -0.97
C PHE A 34 -8.46 0.87 0.24
N ASP A 35 -9.68 0.48 0.63
CA ASP A 35 -10.35 1.08 1.79
C ASP A 35 -9.68 0.62 3.09
N GLN A 36 -9.29 -0.66 3.16
CA GLN A 36 -8.49 -1.17 4.28
C GLN A 36 -7.11 -0.49 4.36
N PHE A 37 -6.50 -0.19 3.22
CA PHE A 37 -5.26 0.57 3.14
C PHE A 37 -5.42 2.01 3.65
N LEU A 38 -6.50 2.70 3.28
CA LEU A 38 -6.79 4.04 3.76
C LEU A 38 -6.99 4.07 5.29
N ASP A 39 -7.75 3.13 5.84
CA ASP A 39 -7.94 2.99 7.29
C ASP A 39 -6.60 2.76 8.01
N THR A 40 -5.77 1.87 7.49
CA THR A 40 -4.43 1.61 8.03
C THR A 40 -3.54 2.86 7.95
N THR A 41 -3.55 3.56 6.82
CA THR A 41 -2.78 4.79 6.61
C THR A 41 -3.21 5.88 7.59
N SER A 42 -4.51 6.07 7.77
CA SER A 42 -5.07 7.02 8.73
C SER A 42 -4.60 6.72 10.16
N LYS A 43 -4.68 5.45 10.59
CA LYS A 43 -4.21 5.00 11.92
C LYS A 43 -2.70 5.21 12.10
N VAL A 44 -1.90 4.90 11.08
CA VAL A 44 -0.43 5.05 11.13
C VAL A 44 -0.01 6.51 11.17
N LYS A 45 -0.68 7.40 10.42
CA LYS A 45 -0.44 8.85 10.48
C LYS A 45 -0.89 9.43 11.83
N GLY A 46 -2.03 8.98 12.34
CA GLY A 46 -2.53 9.39 13.66
C GLY A 46 -1.56 9.11 14.80
N ARG A 47 -0.77 8.03 14.74
CA ARG A 47 0.31 7.75 15.72
C ARG A 47 1.44 8.78 15.74
N ARG A 48 1.53 9.62 14.72
CA ARG A 48 2.56 10.67 14.56
C ARG A 48 1.95 12.08 14.61
N ASP A 49 0.73 12.21 15.12
CA ASP A 49 -0.05 13.45 15.14
C ASP A 49 -0.26 14.05 13.73
N GLN A 50 -0.31 13.19 12.71
CA GLN A 50 -0.57 13.58 11.32
C GLN A 50 -1.98 13.14 10.91
N SER A 51 -2.65 13.96 10.10
CA SER A 51 -3.92 13.60 9.45
C SER A 51 -3.69 13.11 8.02
N LEU A 52 -4.57 12.23 7.55
CA LEU A 52 -4.68 11.90 6.15
C LEU A 52 -5.64 12.89 5.50
N THR A 53 -5.13 13.69 4.56
CA THR A 53 -5.89 14.78 3.95
C THR A 53 -6.59 14.32 2.66
N GLU A 54 -7.68 15.00 2.28
CA GLU A 54 -8.39 14.71 1.03
C GLU A 54 -7.50 14.72 -0.23
N PRO A 55 -6.59 15.69 -0.43
CA PRO A 55 -5.66 15.65 -1.56
C PRO A 55 -4.76 14.41 -1.57
N GLU A 56 -4.31 13.94 -0.41
CA GLU A 56 -3.51 12.71 -0.30
C GLU A 56 -4.34 11.47 -0.64
N ILE A 57 -5.60 11.41 -0.20
CA ILE A 57 -6.52 10.30 -0.53
C ILE A 57 -6.73 10.23 -2.05
N ILE A 58 -6.96 11.38 -2.69
CA ILE A 58 -7.11 11.47 -4.15
C ILE A 58 -5.84 11.01 -4.87
N LEU A 59 -4.66 11.45 -4.42
CA LEU A 59 -3.39 11.01 -4.98
C LEU A 59 -3.21 9.49 -4.85
N LEU A 60 -3.44 8.94 -3.65
CA LEU A 60 -3.32 7.49 -3.39
C LEU A 60 -4.29 6.68 -4.27
N ARG A 61 -5.52 7.17 -4.45
CA ARG A 61 -6.52 6.54 -5.33
C ARG A 61 -6.07 6.54 -6.78
N ASN A 62 -5.49 7.65 -7.26
CA ASN A 62 -4.99 7.73 -8.64
C ASN A 62 -3.84 6.76 -8.89
N ILE A 63 -2.91 6.60 -7.94
CA ILE A 63 -1.81 5.64 -8.05
C ILE A 63 -2.37 4.20 -8.04
N PHE A 64 -3.37 3.91 -7.21
CA PHE A 64 -4.02 2.60 -7.16
C PHE A 64 -4.70 2.26 -8.50
N LEU A 65 -5.48 3.19 -9.06
CA LEU A 65 -6.17 3.00 -10.34
C LEU A 65 -5.20 2.86 -11.52
N ALA A 66 -4.13 3.66 -11.58
CA ALA A 66 -3.12 3.58 -12.63
C ALA A 66 -2.47 2.19 -12.69
N ARG A 67 -2.26 1.57 -11.52
CA ARG A 67 -1.73 0.21 -11.42
C ARG A 67 -2.72 -0.87 -11.86
N HIS A 68 -3.99 -0.74 -11.51
CA HIS A 68 -5.01 -1.75 -11.82
C HIS A 68 -5.53 -1.71 -13.26
N ASN A 69 -5.32 -0.60 -13.96
CA ASN A 69 -5.68 -0.44 -15.37
C ASN A 69 -4.49 -0.70 -16.34
N SER A 70 -3.33 -1.12 -15.83
CA SER A 70 -2.12 -1.42 -16.62
C SER A 70 -1.91 -2.92 -16.83
#